data_AF-A0A970L697-F1
#
_entry.id   AF-A0A970L697-F1
#
_cell.length_a   1.000
_cell.length_b   1.000
_cell.length_c   1.000
_cell.angle_alpha   90.00
_cell.angle_beta   90.00
_cell.angle_gamma   90.00
#
_symmetry.space_group_name_H-M   'P 1'
#
loop_
_entity.id
_entity.type
_entity.pdbx_description
1 polymer ?
#
loop_
_entity_poly.entity_id
_entity_poly.type
_entity_poly.pdbx_seq_one_letter_code
_entity_poly.pdbx_strand_id
1 'polypeptide(L)'
;MGSNSKINRRKFIERGALGLMGLPLLSSGLRSVAPSDRVRVAVIGLGSQGRSHMTWFNNLPEVEIAALCDLDTIRLERARSQLQKINPDSRAEIFSDFRHILDRKDIDVVTCATPDHWHA
;
A
#
# COMPACT_ATOMS: atom_id res chain seq x y z
N MET A 1 33.84 57.95 -21.10
CA MET A 1 34.49 56.62 -20.97
C MET A 1 33.44 55.56 -20.71
N GLY A 2 33.09 54.74 -21.71
CA GLY A 2 32.19 53.59 -21.51
C GLY A 2 33.00 52.31 -21.35
N SER A 3 32.97 51.69 -20.16
CA SER A 3 33.60 50.39 -19.93
C SER A 3 32.66 49.26 -20.37
N ASN A 4 32.99 48.60 -21.48
CA ASN A 4 32.25 47.45 -21.98
C ASN A 4 32.64 46.20 -21.19
N SER A 5 31.83 45.81 -20.20
CA SER A 5 32.10 44.63 -19.36
C SER A 5 31.86 43.35 -20.17
N LYS A 6 32.94 42.67 -20.57
CA LYS A 6 32.88 41.38 -21.27
C LYS A 6 32.31 40.31 -20.34
N ILE A 7 31.06 39.90 -20.57
CA ILE A 7 30.46 38.76 -19.88
C ILE A 7 31.29 37.52 -20.21
N ASN A 8 31.91 36.93 -19.18
CA ASN A 8 32.77 35.77 -19.34
C ASN A 8 31.90 34.50 -19.41
N ARG A 9 31.75 33.95 -20.63
CA ARG A 9 30.94 32.76 -20.94
C ARG A 9 31.21 31.58 -20.00
N ARG A 10 32.47 31.40 -19.58
CA ARG A 10 32.85 30.35 -18.63
C ARG A 10 32.23 30.56 -17.25
N LYS A 11 32.28 31.79 -16.73
CA LYS A 11 31.65 32.16 -15.45
C LYS A 11 30.13 32.04 -15.50
N PHE A 12 29.52 32.24 -16.67
CA PHE A 12 28.08 32.07 -16.85
C PHE A 12 27.66 30.59 -16.73
N ILE A 13 28.38 29.67 -17.38
CA ILE A 13 28.11 28.23 -17.25
C ILE A 13 28.40 27.72 -15.84
N GLU A 14 29.51 28.16 -15.25
CA GLU A 14 29.89 27.82 -13.87
C GLU A 14 28.83 28.26 -12.85
N ARG A 15 28.23 29.44 -13.06
CA ARG A 15 27.11 29.95 -12.24
C ARG A 15 25.77 29.29 -12.57
N GLY A 16 25.54 28.89 -13.82
CA GLY A 16 24.33 28.17 -14.24
C GLY A 16 24.24 26.75 -13.67
N ALA A 17 25.37 26.04 -13.56
CA ALA A 17 25.43 24.70 -12.97
C ALA A 17 25.04 24.67 -11.48
N LEU A 18 25.36 25.73 -10.73
CA LEU A 18 24.96 25.87 -9.32
C LEU A 18 23.44 26.11 -9.15
N GLY A 19 22.74 26.60 -10.18
CA GLY A 19 21.29 26.84 -10.13
C GLY A 19 20.45 25.57 -10.24
N LEU A 20 21.00 24.48 -10.79
CA LEU A 20 20.27 23.22 -10.98
C LEU A 20 20.26 22.31 -9.74
N MET A 21 21.15 22.55 -8.75
CA MET A 21 21.19 21.76 -7.52
C MET A 21 20.08 22.11 -6.51
N GLY A 22 19.35 23.20 -6.75
CA GLY A 22 18.23 23.65 -5.91
C GLY A 22 16.84 23.39 -6.51
N LEU A 23 16.75 22.75 -7.68
CA LEU A 23 15.46 22.31 -8.21
C LEU A 23 15.06 21.03 -7.47
N PRO A 24 14.03 21.03 -6.60
CA PRO A 24 13.40 19.77 -6.28
C PRO A 24 12.91 19.23 -7.63
N LEU A 25 13.43 18.08 -8.04
CA LEU A 25 12.84 17.32 -9.12
C LEU A 25 11.40 17.07 -8.69
N LEU A 26 10.48 17.87 -9.22
CA LEU A 26 9.04 17.73 -9.00
C LEU A 26 8.61 16.44 -9.68
N SER A 27 8.88 15.30 -9.04
CA SER A 27 8.30 14.00 -9.33
C SER A 27 6.85 13.92 -8.84
N SER A 28 6.15 15.06 -8.78
CA SER A 28 4.78 15.23 -8.31
C SER A 28 3.72 14.59 -9.22
N GLY A 29 4.13 13.82 -10.23
CA GLY A 29 3.23 13.25 -11.24
C GLY A 29 2.73 11.83 -10.95
N LEU A 30 3.37 11.07 -10.07
CA LEU A 30 2.94 9.72 -9.69
C LEU A 30 3.36 9.45 -8.24
N ARG A 31 2.69 10.07 -7.27
CA ARG A 31 2.81 9.66 -5.87
C ARG A 31 2.08 8.34 -5.70
N SER A 32 2.74 7.24 -6.03
CA SER A 32 2.38 5.91 -5.51
C SER A 32 2.37 6.02 -3.98
N VAL A 33 1.30 5.57 -3.33
CA VAL A 33 1.22 5.52 -1.87
C VAL A 33 2.38 4.67 -1.38
N ALA A 34 3.26 5.29 -0.58
CA ALA A 34 4.40 4.59 0.00
C ALA A 34 3.88 3.38 0.79
N PRO A 35 4.54 2.20 0.74
CA PRO A 35 4.07 1.03 1.48
C PRO A 35 3.85 1.30 2.98
N SER A 36 4.64 2.19 3.59
CA SER A 36 4.49 2.61 4.99
C SER A 36 3.22 3.41 5.29
N ASP A 37 2.63 4.04 4.27
CA ASP A 37 1.48 4.94 4.41
C ASP A 37 0.16 4.20 4.10
N ARG A 38 0.23 2.90 3.80
CA ARG A 38 -0.94 2.06 3.51
C ARG A 38 -1.58 1.57 4.79
N VAL A 39 -2.91 1.55 4.81
CA VAL A 39 -3.70 0.93 5.88
C VAL A 39 -3.64 -0.59 5.73
N ARG A 40 -3.16 -1.28 6.75
CA ARG A 40 -3.01 -2.73 6.78
C ARG A 40 -4.28 -3.38 7.33
N VAL A 41 -5.01 -4.06 6.46
CA VAL A 41 -6.32 -4.64 6.75
C VAL A 41 -6.22 -6.15 6.91
N ALA A 42 -6.91 -6.68 7.91
CA ALA A 42 -7.18 -8.11 8.07
C ALA A 42 -8.66 -8.43 7.79
N VAL A 43 -8.92 -9.52 7.07
CA VAL A 43 -10.28 -10.00 6.76
C VAL A 43 -10.58 -11.28 7.55
N ILE A 44 -11.53 -11.22 8.49
CA ILE A 44 -11.97 -12.37 9.30
C ILE A 44 -13.32 -12.85 8.78
N GLY A 45 -13.39 -14.14 8.43
CA GLY A 45 -14.52 -14.76 7.74
C GLY A 45 -14.38 -14.57 6.23
N LEU A 46 -14.24 -15.68 5.49
CA LEU A 46 -13.95 -15.71 4.04
C LEU A 46 -15.05 -16.42 3.26
N GLY A 47 -16.28 -16.29 3.77
CA GLY A 47 -17.52 -16.55 3.03
C GLY A 47 -17.72 -15.59 1.86
N SER A 48 -18.95 -15.48 1.36
CA SER A 48 -19.24 -14.58 0.22
C SER A 48 -18.92 -13.12 0.55
N GLN A 49 -19.35 -12.64 1.71
CA GLN A 49 -19.12 -11.24 2.13
C GLN A 49 -17.65 -10.96 2.39
N GLY A 50 -16.93 -11.85 3.09
CA GLY A 50 -15.50 -11.71 3.29
C GLY A 50 -14.68 -11.58 2.00
N ARG A 51 -15.00 -12.38 0.97
CA ARG A 51 -14.34 -12.27 -0.34
C ARG A 51 -14.73 -11.00 -1.10
N SER A 52 -15.95 -10.48 -0.89
CA SER A 52 -16.34 -9.16 -1.38
C SER A 52 -15.53 -8.06 -0.69
N HIS A 53 -15.36 -8.10 0.64
CA HIS A 53 -14.52 -7.15 1.38
C HIS A 53 -13.08 -7.20 0.88
N MET A 54 -12.50 -8.40 0.77
CA MET A 54 -11.16 -8.62 0.23
C MET A 54 -11.00 -8.02 -1.18
N THR A 55 -11.96 -8.24 -2.07
CA THR A 55 -11.89 -7.70 -3.44
C THR A 55 -12.02 -6.17 -3.44
N TRP A 56 -12.88 -5.61 -2.60
CA TRP A 56 -13.05 -4.17 -2.47
C TRP A 56 -11.78 -3.49 -1.94
N PHE A 57 -11.22 -4.00 -0.82
CA PHE A 57 -9.97 -3.47 -0.25
C PHE A 57 -8.78 -3.59 -1.21
N ASN A 58 -8.67 -4.68 -1.98
CA ASN A 58 -7.58 -4.84 -2.94
C ASN A 58 -7.60 -3.79 -4.08
N ASN A 59 -8.75 -3.19 -4.36
CA ASN A 59 -8.88 -2.14 -5.37
C ASN A 59 -8.53 -0.73 -4.85
N LEU A 60 -8.23 -0.59 -3.55
CA LEU A 60 -7.83 0.68 -2.94
C LEU A 60 -6.30 0.75 -2.88
N PRO A 61 -5.64 1.66 -3.62
CA PRO A 61 -4.18 1.75 -3.64
C PRO A 61 -3.58 2.18 -2.29
N GLU A 62 -4.37 2.77 -1.40
CA GLU A 62 -4.00 3.15 -0.04
C GLU A 62 -4.10 1.99 0.96
N VAL A 63 -4.54 0.80 0.53
CA VAL A 63 -4.77 -0.35 1.40
C VAL A 63 -3.85 -1.50 1.04
N GLU A 64 -3.43 -2.24 2.07
CA GLU A 64 -2.77 -3.54 1.92
C GLU A 64 -3.56 -4.59 2.71
N ILE A 65 -3.91 -5.70 2.06
CA ILE A 65 -4.48 -6.85 2.75
C ILE A 65 -3.32 -7.63 3.35
N ALA A 66 -3.14 -7.50 4.66
CA ALA A 66 -2.03 -8.08 5.40
C ALA A 66 -2.34 -9.48 5.95
N ALA A 67 -3.62 -9.78 6.22
CA ALA A 67 -4.02 -11.06 6.76
C ALA A 67 -5.42 -11.51 6.31
N LEU A 68 -5.60 -12.82 6.16
CA LEU A 68 -6.88 -13.48 5.91
C LEU A 68 -7.12 -14.54 6.99
N CYS A 69 -8.35 -14.63 7.52
CA CYS A 69 -8.68 -15.62 8.54
C CYS A 69 -10.02 -16.31 8.28
N ASP A 70 -10.04 -17.64 8.33
CA ASP A 70 -11.26 -18.46 8.37
C ASP A 70 -10.94 -19.84 8.99
N LEU A 71 -11.89 -20.40 9.74
CA LEU A 71 -11.78 -21.75 10.31
C LEU A 71 -11.91 -22.84 9.23
N ASP A 72 -12.65 -22.56 8.17
CA ASP A 72 -12.83 -23.45 7.02
C ASP A 72 -11.63 -23.31 6.08
N THR A 73 -10.73 -24.29 6.11
CA THR A 73 -9.50 -24.32 5.31
C THR A 73 -9.76 -24.28 3.81
N ILE A 74 -10.91 -24.80 3.34
CA ILE A 74 -11.29 -24.75 1.93
C ILE A 74 -11.63 -23.31 1.53
N ARG A 75 -12.32 -22.55 2.39
CA ARG A 75 -12.62 -21.14 2.15
C ARG A 75 -11.37 -20.29 2.22
N LEU A 76 -10.51 -20.55 3.20
CA LEU A 76 -9.23 -19.86 3.37
C LEU A 76 -8.34 -20.01 2.13
N GLU A 77 -8.15 -21.24 1.66
CA GLU A 77 -7.33 -21.51 0.48
C GLU A 77 -7.93 -20.94 -0.80
N ARG A 78 -9.26 -20.98 -0.94
CA ARG A 78 -9.97 -20.35 -2.05
C ARG A 78 -9.78 -18.83 -2.07
N ALA A 79 -9.90 -18.18 -0.90
CA ALA A 79 -9.72 -16.74 -0.78
C ALA A 79 -8.25 -16.34 -1.06
N ARG A 80 -7.28 -17.09 -0.52
CA ARG A 80 -5.85 -16.92 -0.83
C ARG A 80 -5.58 -17.03 -2.33
N SER A 81 -6.10 -18.08 -2.97
CA SER A 81 -5.98 -18.27 -4.41
C SER A 81 -6.63 -17.16 -5.22
N GLN A 82 -7.79 -16.63 -4.78
CA GLN A 82 -8.43 -15.49 -5.44
C GLN A 82 -7.61 -14.21 -5.26
N LEU A 83 -7.10 -13.94 -4.07
CA LEU A 83 -6.25 -12.78 -3.80
C LEU A 83 -4.99 -12.81 -4.65
N GLN A 84 -4.31 -13.96 -4.73
CA GLN A 84 -3.11 -14.11 -5.57
C GLN A 84 -3.39 -13.86 -7.06
N LYS A 85 -4.60 -14.20 -7.54
CA LYS A 85 -5.00 -13.94 -8.93
C LYS A 85 -5.20 -12.46 -9.23
N ILE A 86 -5.78 -11.71 -8.29
CA ILE A 86 -6.05 -10.27 -8.47
C ILE A 86 -4.88 -9.39 -8.04
N ASN A 87 -3.99 -9.91 -7.21
CA ASN A 87 -2.79 -9.25 -6.70
C ASN A 87 -1.68 -10.29 -6.51
N PRO A 88 -0.91 -10.58 -7.59
CA PRO A 88 0.18 -11.56 -7.55
C PRO A 88 1.33 -11.22 -6.59
N ASP A 89 1.42 -9.97 -6.15
CA ASP A 89 2.43 -9.51 -5.20
C ASP A 89 1.92 -9.52 -3.75
N SER A 90 0.67 -9.95 -3.53
CA SER A 90 0.10 -10.02 -2.19
C SER A 90 0.93 -10.91 -1.29
N ARG A 91 1.19 -10.40 -0.08
CA ARG A 91 1.91 -11.10 1.00
C ARG A 91 0.99 -11.41 2.17
N ALA A 92 -0.32 -11.46 1.95
CA ALA A 92 -1.30 -11.70 2.99
C ALA A 92 -1.03 -13.05 3.67
N GLU A 93 -0.84 -13.01 4.99
CA GLU A 93 -0.68 -14.22 5.79
C GLU A 93 -2.06 -14.83 6.08
N ILE A 94 -2.12 -16.16 6.13
CA ILE A 94 -3.37 -16.88 6.38
C ILE A 94 -3.40 -17.41 7.81
N PHE A 95 -4.55 -17.31 8.46
CA PHE A 95 -4.76 -17.77 9.83
C PHE A 95 -6.04 -18.60 9.90
N SER A 96 -6.03 -19.64 10.72
CA SER A 96 -7.26 -20.34 11.13
C SER A 96 -7.83 -19.81 12.45
N ASP A 97 -7.04 -19.01 13.16
CA ASP A 97 -7.41 -18.43 14.45
C ASP A 97 -7.13 -16.92 14.43
N PHE A 98 -8.18 -16.13 14.56
CA PHE A 98 -8.10 -14.67 14.48
C PHE A 98 -7.32 -14.06 15.64
N ARG A 99 -7.16 -14.77 16.77
CA ARG A 99 -6.41 -14.25 17.93
C ARG A 99 -4.97 -13.93 17.56
N HIS A 100 -4.36 -14.71 16.67
CA HIS A 100 -3.04 -14.43 16.13
C HIS A 100 -2.98 -13.14 15.30
N ILE A 101 -4.10 -12.75 14.67
CA ILE A 101 -4.21 -11.44 13.99
C ILE A 101 -4.32 -10.32 15.02
N LEU A 102 -5.07 -10.53 16.11
CA LEU A 102 -5.19 -9.51 17.18
C LEU A 102 -3.88 -9.27 17.94
N ASP A 103 -2.99 -10.26 17.97
CA ASP A 103 -1.65 -10.12 18.56
C ASP A 103 -0.69 -9.29 17.69
N ARG A 104 -0.99 -9.14 16.39
CA ARG A 104 -0.18 -8.34 15.46
C ARG A 104 -0.31 -6.85 15.73
N LYS A 105 0.83 -6.16 15.79
CA LYS A 105 0.89 -4.70 15.99
C LYS A 105 0.89 -3.90 14.69
N ASP A 106 0.97 -4.59 13.55
CA ASP A 106 1.01 -4.00 12.22
C ASP A 106 -0.34 -4.06 11.50
N ILE A 107 -1.42 -4.46 12.17
CA ILE A 107 -2.78 -4.46 11.61
C ILE A 107 -3.51 -3.22 12.12
N ASP A 108 -3.96 -2.38 11.20
CA ASP A 108 -4.67 -1.13 11.53
C ASP A 108 -6.18 -1.36 11.63
N VAL A 109 -6.71 -2.24 10.79
CA VAL A 109 -8.15 -2.47 10.65
C VAL A 109 -8.45 -3.96 10.53
N VAL A 110 -9.47 -4.40 11.24
CA VAL A 110 -10.07 -5.71 11.08
C VAL A 110 -11.46 -5.55 10.49
N THR A 111 -11.76 -6.28 9.43
CA THR A 111 -13.13 -6.46 8.96
C THR A 111 -13.66 -7.82 9.38
N CYS A 112 -14.81 -7.81 10.06
CA CYS A 112 -15.50 -9.01 10.52
C CYS A 112 -16.65 -9.32 9.57
N ALA A 113 -16.57 -10.45 8.87
CA ALA A 113 -17.57 -10.98 7.96
C ALA A 113 -17.97 -12.42 8.37
N THR A 114 -17.97 -12.68 9.68
CA THR A 114 -18.43 -13.92 10.29
C THR A 114 -19.97 -13.94 10.34
N PRO A 115 -20.61 -15.08 10.68
CA PRO A 115 -22.05 -15.10 10.95
C PRO A 115 -22.43 -14.24 12.16
N ASP A 116 -23.66 -13.74 12.22
CA ASP A 116 -24.15 -12.78 13.23
C ASP A 116 -23.80 -13.11 14.69
N HIS A 117 -23.83 -14.40 15.05
CA HIS A 117 -23.54 -14.86 16.41
C HIS A 117 -22.05 -14.80 16.80
N TRP A 118 -21.17 -14.41 15.89
CA TRP A 118 -19.72 -14.23 16.09
C TRP A 118 -19.26 -12.76 15.95
N HIS A 119 -20.19 -11.79 15.90
CA HIS A 119 -19.83 -10.37 15.76
C HIS A 119 -19.43 -9.67 17.07
N ALA A 120 -19.86 -10.18 18.22
CA ALA A 120 -19.65 -9.56 19.53
C ALA A 120 -18.47 -10.18 20.30
#